data_AF-A0A0L6WWR8-F1
#
_entry.id   AF-A0A0L6WWR8-F1
#
_cell.length_a   1.000
_cell.length_b   1.000
_cell.length_c   1.000
_cell.angle_alpha   90.00
_cell.angle_beta   90.00
_cell.angle_gamma   90.00
#
_symmetry.space_group_name_H-M   'P 1'
#
loop_
_entity.id
_entity.type
_entity.pdbx_description
1 polymer ?
#
loop_
_entity_poly.entity_id
_entity_poly.type
_entity_poly.pdbx_seq_one_letter_code
_entity_poly.pdbx_strand_id
1 'polypeptide(L)'
;MISGNRLLQEETDYDVEELKRRVDENKARFNGEQLGAFNEVMDSVDNNLGKMIFIHSAGGCGKTFVCNTLASAVRSNGDVALCVASSGIAALLLEGGRTAHSRFKIPIPALDTSIANIKRGTQLSQLLLQTKVVIWDEVPMQHKNAIDSVDRGFRDILEKDVPFGGVTVVFGGDFRQTLPVIQRGLRQQMIAASLKRGRLWDQIQVHYLVQNMRLDQTPDNIAHAAWLLDVGAGKNLGPGETVQLPETMICDDNSVTGLISSTYPHIDHHQDDQYYLDRTILSGKNSDVEDINSEVLQRCPGEEKILQSADSVISDDGNPNGLGLYPMEYLNSLRASSLPLAKLALKIGVPVMLLRNLDTTKGLCNGTRMIVTHISTRVLRCRIISGDAKFAGSIVLIPRINMDVSEEDLPIPLRRRQFPV
;
A
#
# COMPACT_ATOMS: atom_id res chain seq x y z
N MET A 1 -10.87 26.42 21.35
CA MET A 1 -10.60 24.97 21.36
C MET A 1 -11.67 24.28 20.54
N ILE A 2 -11.27 23.57 19.48
CA ILE A 2 -12.17 22.90 18.54
C ILE A 2 -12.58 21.56 19.16
N SER A 3 -13.62 21.55 19.98
CA SER A 3 -14.19 20.31 20.51
C SER A 3 -15.00 19.61 19.41
N GLY A 4 -14.46 18.55 18.80
CA GLY A 4 -15.26 17.61 18.01
C GLY A 4 -14.73 17.21 16.62
N ASN A 5 -13.59 17.74 16.14
CA ASN A 5 -12.97 17.23 14.91
C ASN A 5 -11.96 16.12 15.24
N ARG A 6 -12.44 14.88 15.20
CA ARG A 6 -11.63 13.68 15.46
C ARG A 6 -10.46 13.55 14.49
N LEU A 7 -10.66 13.87 13.21
CA LEU A 7 -9.59 13.76 12.21
C LEU A 7 -8.44 14.74 12.48
N LEU A 8 -8.75 15.94 12.99
CA LEU A 8 -7.73 16.90 13.38
C LEU A 8 -7.00 16.44 14.65
N GLN A 9 -7.74 15.96 15.65
CA GLN A 9 -7.17 15.41 16.88
C GLN A 9 -6.18 14.27 16.57
N GLU A 10 -6.56 13.33 15.70
CA GLU A 10 -5.68 12.24 15.25
C GLU A 10 -4.37 12.72 14.61
N GLU A 11 -4.32 13.94 14.06
CA GLU A 11 -3.11 14.51 13.45
C GLU A 11 -2.35 15.49 14.37
N THR A 12 -2.90 15.85 15.54
CA THR A 12 -2.28 16.80 16.49
C THR A 12 -2.00 16.22 17.87
N ASP A 13 -2.52 15.03 18.19
CA ASP A 13 -2.38 14.35 19.50
C ASP A 13 -1.10 13.50 19.58
N TYR A 14 0.03 14.06 19.14
CA TYR A 14 1.34 13.41 19.23
C TYR A 14 2.15 13.99 20.39
N ASP A 15 3.05 13.19 20.97
CA ASP A 15 4.04 13.68 21.94
C ASP A 15 5.09 14.52 21.20
N VAL A 16 4.93 15.85 21.29
CA VAL A 16 5.78 16.83 20.62
C VAL A 16 7.25 16.69 20.98
N GLU A 17 7.58 16.40 22.24
CA GLU A 17 8.97 16.32 22.70
C GLU A 17 9.62 15.02 22.23
N GLU A 18 8.87 13.91 22.22
CA GLU A 18 9.31 12.67 21.59
C GLU A 18 9.57 12.86 20.09
N LEU A 19 8.66 13.54 19.38
CA LEU A 19 8.81 13.80 17.95
C LEU A 19 10.06 14.64 17.65
N LYS A 20 10.30 15.73 18.40
CA LYS A 20 11.51 16.56 18.21
C LYS A 20 12.79 15.75 18.38
N ARG A 21 12.88 14.98 19.47
CA ARG A 21 14.03 14.11 19.74
C ARG A 21 14.25 13.11 18.59
N ARG A 22 13.17 12.48 18.12
CA ARG A 22 13.22 11.54 16.98
C ARG A 22 13.68 12.22 15.69
N VAL A 23 13.23 13.45 15.44
CA VAL A 23 13.66 14.24 14.28
C VAL A 23 15.15 14.53 14.33
N ASP A 24 15.68 14.96 15.48
CA ASP A 24 17.10 15.26 15.64
C ASP A 24 17.96 13.99 15.48
N GLU A 25 17.57 12.88 16.11
CA GLU A 25 18.22 11.57 15.97
C GLU A 25 18.23 11.09 14.52
N ASN A 26 17.11 11.23 13.80
CA ASN A 26 17.00 10.81 12.40
C ASN A 26 17.80 11.71 11.45
N LYS A 27 17.74 13.04 11.65
CA LYS A 27 18.49 14.00 10.84
C LYS A 27 19.99 13.78 10.95
N ALA A 28 20.50 13.42 12.12
CA ALA A 28 21.91 13.08 12.32
C ALA A 28 22.36 11.85 11.50
N ARG A 29 21.42 11.00 11.09
CA ARG A 29 21.67 9.78 10.29
C ARG A 29 21.46 9.99 8.79
N PHE A 30 20.99 11.16 8.36
CA PHE A 30 20.81 11.44 6.94
C PHE A 30 22.15 11.53 6.22
N ASN A 31 22.18 11.00 4.99
CA ASN A 31 23.21 11.39 4.03
C ASN A 31 22.90 12.79 3.44
N GLY A 32 23.81 13.32 2.62
CA GLY A 32 23.67 14.66 2.04
C GLY A 32 22.44 14.82 1.14
N GLU A 33 22.05 13.79 0.39
CA GLU A 33 20.89 13.81 -0.52
C GLU A 33 19.58 13.88 0.26
N GLN A 34 19.47 13.06 1.31
CA GLN A 34 18.33 13.02 2.22
C GLN A 34 18.18 14.32 2.99
N LEU A 35 19.29 14.87 3.50
CA LEU A 35 19.29 16.15 4.21
C LEU A 35 18.90 17.30 3.27
N GLY A 36 19.38 17.30 2.03
CA GLY A 36 19.01 18.29 1.02
C GLY A 36 17.52 18.26 0.71
N ALA A 37 16.94 17.08 0.47
CA ALA A 37 15.51 16.92 0.25
C ALA A 37 14.69 17.33 1.49
N PHE A 38 15.13 16.95 2.69
CA PHE A 38 14.47 17.35 3.94
C PHE A 38 14.44 18.87 4.11
N ASN A 39 15.57 19.54 3.92
CA ASN A 39 15.69 20.99 4.11
C ASN A 39 14.82 21.75 3.10
N GLU A 40 14.80 21.34 1.83
CA GLU A 40 13.97 21.99 0.79
C GLU A 40 12.46 21.89 1.10
N VAL A 41 12.02 20.73 1.58
CA VAL A 41 10.62 20.53 1.97
C VAL A 41 10.28 21.38 3.20
N MET A 42 11.12 21.37 4.24
CA MET A 42 10.89 22.16 5.44
C MET A 42 10.88 23.66 5.15
N ASP A 43 11.78 24.15 4.29
CA ASP A 43 11.75 25.54 3.80
C ASP A 43 10.40 25.89 3.15
N SER A 44 9.89 25.01 2.29
CA SER A 44 8.57 25.20 1.67
C SER A 44 7.43 25.22 2.69
N VAL A 45 7.49 24.37 3.71
CA VAL A 45 6.49 24.28 4.76
C VAL A 45 6.51 25.53 5.65
N ASP A 46 7.68 25.87 6.18
CA ASP A 46 7.85 26.97 7.13
C ASP A 46 7.51 28.32 6.48
N ASN A 47 7.88 28.50 5.21
CA ASN A 47 7.62 29.72 4.45
C ASN A 47 6.31 29.68 3.61
N ASN A 48 5.52 28.61 3.71
CA ASN A 48 4.26 28.41 2.97
C ASN A 48 4.41 28.63 1.44
N LEU A 49 5.49 28.11 0.86
CA LEU A 49 5.81 28.31 -0.56
C LEU A 49 4.97 27.43 -1.49
N GLY A 50 4.33 26.39 -0.97
CA GLY A 50 3.49 25.49 -1.74
C GLY A 50 4.24 24.71 -2.82
N LYS A 51 5.53 24.40 -2.61
CA LYS A 51 6.34 23.64 -3.57
C LYS A 51 5.77 22.23 -3.76
N MET A 52 5.88 21.73 -4.99
CA MET A 52 5.67 20.31 -5.29
C MET A 52 7.04 19.66 -5.52
N ILE A 53 7.36 18.68 -4.69
CA ILE A 53 8.68 18.04 -4.65
C ILE A 53 8.49 16.55 -4.89
N PHE A 54 9.30 15.92 -5.74
CA PHE A 54 9.33 14.49 -5.97
C PHE A 54 10.64 13.90 -5.46
N ILE A 55 10.56 13.02 -4.47
CA ILE A 55 11.68 12.23 -3.97
C ILE A 55 11.75 10.94 -4.79
N HIS A 56 12.63 10.93 -5.79
CA HIS A 56 12.91 9.77 -6.62
C HIS A 56 13.98 8.89 -5.97
N SER A 57 13.63 7.67 -5.60
CA SER A 57 14.55 6.80 -4.87
C SER A 57 14.43 5.34 -5.30
N ALA A 58 15.56 4.66 -5.46
CA ALA A 58 15.54 3.20 -5.53
C ALA A 58 15.15 2.56 -4.19
N GLY A 59 14.85 1.26 -4.22
CA GLY A 59 14.72 0.46 -3.01
C GLY A 59 16.01 0.55 -2.17
N GLY A 60 15.86 0.87 -0.88
CA GLY A 60 16.99 0.94 0.05
C GLY A 60 17.66 2.32 0.21
N CYS A 61 17.28 3.34 -0.57
CA CYS A 61 17.86 4.70 -0.45
C CYS A 61 17.21 5.59 0.63
N GLY A 62 16.32 5.03 1.45
CA GLY A 62 15.77 5.71 2.64
C GLY A 62 14.65 6.73 2.39
N LYS A 63 13.93 6.69 1.24
CA LYS A 63 12.75 7.56 0.99
C LYS A 63 11.75 7.55 2.15
N THR A 64 11.29 6.38 2.55
CA THR A 64 10.32 6.25 3.66
C THR A 64 10.87 6.84 4.97
N PHE A 65 12.17 6.70 5.21
CA PHE A 65 12.84 7.28 6.37
C PHE A 65 12.81 8.81 6.35
N VAL A 66 13.08 9.42 5.19
CA VAL A 66 12.93 10.87 4.98
C VAL A 66 11.47 11.31 5.14
N CYS A 67 10.52 10.63 4.48
CA CYS A 67 9.09 10.93 4.56
C CYS A 67 8.56 10.91 6.00
N ASN A 68 8.88 9.87 6.78
CA ASN A 68 8.45 9.80 8.18
C ASN A 68 9.11 10.87 9.05
N THR A 69 10.38 11.21 8.79
CA THR A 69 11.07 12.27 9.52
C THR A 69 10.49 13.65 9.19
N LEU A 70 10.10 13.90 7.93
CA LEU A 70 9.38 15.11 7.53
C LEU A 70 8.02 15.22 8.23
N ALA A 71 7.24 14.14 8.24
CA ALA A 71 5.96 14.11 8.95
C ALA A 71 6.13 14.42 10.44
N SER A 72 7.17 13.83 11.05
CA SER A 72 7.53 14.05 12.46
C SER A 72 7.89 15.51 12.72
N ALA A 73 8.71 16.12 11.86
CA ALA A 73 9.16 17.50 12.00
C ALA A 73 7.98 18.48 11.97
N VAL A 74 7.10 18.34 10.98
CA VAL A 74 5.90 19.18 10.86
C VAL A 74 4.96 18.97 12.06
N ARG A 75 4.68 17.72 12.44
CA ARG A 75 3.81 17.42 13.60
C ARG A 75 4.40 17.95 14.91
N SER A 76 5.73 17.94 15.06
CA SER A 76 6.40 18.48 16.25
C SER A 76 6.28 20.01 16.38
N ASN A 77 5.94 20.71 15.30
CA ASN A 77 5.61 22.14 15.31
C ASN A 77 4.13 22.39 15.66
N GLY A 78 3.33 21.34 15.88
CA GLY A 78 1.88 21.42 16.07
C GLY A 78 1.10 21.58 14.77
N ASP A 79 1.76 21.46 13.62
CA ASP A 79 1.16 21.55 12.29
C ASP A 79 0.68 20.18 11.79
N VAL A 80 -0.23 20.19 10.79
CA VAL A 80 -0.79 18.97 10.22
C VAL A 80 0.03 18.49 9.02
N ALA A 81 0.55 17.27 9.11
CA ALA A 81 1.18 16.52 8.02
C ALA A 81 0.32 15.32 7.61
N LEU A 82 -0.18 15.31 6.37
CA LEU A 82 -0.97 14.19 5.86
C LEU A 82 -0.09 13.20 5.12
N CYS A 83 0.08 12.01 5.71
CA CYS A 83 0.75 10.89 5.06
C CYS A 83 -0.25 10.02 4.30
N VAL A 84 -0.02 9.85 2.99
CA VAL A 84 -0.82 8.98 2.13
C VAL A 84 0.06 8.13 1.24
N ALA A 85 -0.48 7.02 0.74
CA ALA A 85 0.15 6.24 -0.31
C ALA A 85 -0.85 5.74 -1.36
N SER A 86 -0.34 5.35 -2.52
CA SER A 86 -1.17 4.80 -3.61
C SER A 86 -1.63 3.36 -3.38
N SER A 87 -0.93 2.60 -2.54
CA SER A 87 -1.34 1.25 -2.12
C SER A 87 -1.55 1.15 -0.60
N GLY A 88 -2.35 0.17 -0.18
CA GLY A 88 -2.60 -0.07 1.26
C GLY A 88 -1.33 -0.44 2.02
N ILE A 89 -0.51 -1.34 1.46
CA ILE A 89 0.73 -1.82 2.08
C ILE A 89 1.73 -0.67 2.23
N ALA A 90 1.90 0.18 1.22
CA ALA A 90 2.80 1.33 1.29
C ALA A 90 2.35 2.34 2.35
N ALA A 91 1.03 2.52 2.54
CA ALA A 91 0.52 3.41 3.57
C ALA A 91 0.90 2.98 4.98
N LEU A 92 1.12 1.68 5.24
CA LEU A 92 1.52 1.16 6.56
C LEU A 92 2.94 1.55 6.95
N LEU A 93 3.77 1.85 5.96
CA LEU A 93 5.15 2.27 6.18
C LEU A 93 5.26 3.74 6.57
N LEU A 94 4.16 4.50 6.41
CA LEU A 94 4.07 5.90 6.80
C LEU A 94 3.35 6.04 8.15
N GLU A 95 3.88 6.86 9.04
CA GLU A 95 3.25 7.11 10.34
C GLU A 95 1.91 7.87 10.18
N GLY A 96 0.82 7.24 10.63
CA GLY A 96 -0.54 7.74 10.40
C GLY A 96 -1.01 7.61 8.93
N GLY A 97 -0.30 6.83 8.12
CA GLY A 97 -0.54 6.68 6.71
C GLY A 97 -1.92 6.08 6.38
N ARG A 98 -2.53 6.59 5.31
CA ARG A 98 -3.77 6.03 4.71
C ARG A 98 -3.62 5.95 3.19
N THR A 99 -4.47 5.17 2.52
CA THR A 99 -4.50 5.25 1.05
C THR A 99 -5.01 6.62 0.62
N ALA A 100 -4.45 7.18 -0.45
CA ALA A 100 -4.85 8.48 -0.98
C ALA A 100 -6.34 8.50 -1.36
N HIS A 101 -6.84 7.42 -1.97
CA HIS A 101 -8.27 7.24 -2.27
C HIS A 101 -9.14 7.38 -1.03
N SER A 102 -8.78 6.72 0.09
CA SER A 102 -9.56 6.77 1.32
C SER A 102 -9.51 8.13 2.02
N ARG A 103 -8.35 8.79 2.01
CA ARG A 103 -8.12 10.08 2.67
C ARG A 103 -8.80 11.21 1.93
N PHE A 104 -8.63 11.27 0.60
CA PHE A 104 -9.11 12.39 -0.21
C PHE A 104 -10.45 12.12 -0.91
N LYS A 105 -11.04 10.93 -0.77
CA LYS A 105 -12.30 10.57 -1.45
C LYS A 105 -12.19 10.71 -2.97
N ILE A 106 -11.08 10.20 -3.51
CA ILE A 106 -10.82 10.16 -4.95
C ILE A 106 -11.89 9.28 -5.61
N PRO A 107 -12.58 9.76 -6.67
CA PRO A 107 -13.53 8.95 -7.44
C PRO A 107 -12.86 7.72 -8.06
N ILE A 108 -13.62 6.63 -8.16
CA ILE A 108 -13.25 5.42 -8.88
C ILE A 108 -14.37 5.19 -9.90
N PRO A 109 -14.11 5.32 -11.23
CA PRO A 109 -12.85 5.76 -11.84
C PRO A 109 -12.60 7.28 -11.68
N ALA A 110 -11.33 7.68 -11.69
CA ALA A 110 -10.94 9.09 -11.76
C ALA A 110 -10.77 9.54 -13.22
N LEU A 111 -11.71 10.34 -13.71
CA LEU A 111 -11.70 10.93 -15.05
C LEU A 111 -10.89 12.23 -15.07
N ASP A 112 -10.57 12.70 -16.26
CA ASP A 112 -9.81 13.92 -16.48
C ASP A 112 -10.53 15.18 -15.97
N THR A 113 -11.84 15.14 -15.76
CA THR A 113 -12.69 16.20 -15.21
C THR A 113 -13.10 15.95 -13.75
N SER A 114 -12.72 14.81 -13.16
CA SER A 114 -13.07 14.47 -11.79
C SER A 114 -12.52 15.45 -10.76
N ILE A 115 -13.26 15.61 -9.68
CA ILE A 115 -12.86 16.35 -8.47
C ILE A 115 -13.00 15.39 -7.28
N ALA A 116 -12.02 15.41 -6.38
CA ALA A 116 -12.07 14.65 -5.14
C ALA A 116 -13.32 15.03 -4.33
N ASN A 117 -14.10 14.04 -3.87
CA ASN A 117 -15.41 14.27 -3.24
C ASN A 117 -15.27 14.72 -1.77
N ILE A 118 -14.66 15.89 -1.58
CA ILE A 118 -14.39 16.50 -0.29
C ILE A 118 -15.42 17.61 -0.09
N LYS A 119 -16.39 17.37 0.79
CA LYS A 119 -17.46 18.34 1.04
C LYS A 119 -17.00 19.42 2.02
N ARG A 120 -17.31 20.68 1.73
CA ARG A 120 -17.12 21.82 2.66
C ARG A 120 -17.90 21.60 3.96
N GLY A 121 -17.39 22.18 5.06
CA GLY A 121 -17.99 22.06 6.38
C GLY A 121 -17.86 20.69 7.05
N THR A 122 -17.18 19.73 6.40
CA THR A 122 -16.87 18.42 7.00
C THR A 122 -15.58 18.47 7.82
N GLN A 123 -15.40 17.51 8.73
CA GLN A 123 -14.16 17.33 9.46
C GLN A 123 -12.93 17.21 8.54
N LEU A 124 -13.07 16.55 7.39
CA LEU A 124 -12.00 16.42 6.40
C LEU A 124 -11.66 17.77 5.78
N SER A 125 -12.65 18.58 5.38
CA SER A 125 -12.37 19.92 4.85
C SER A 125 -11.66 20.81 5.87
N GLN A 126 -12.05 20.74 7.14
CA GLN A 126 -11.38 21.46 8.24
C GLN A 126 -9.94 20.97 8.45
N LEU A 127 -9.69 19.67 8.32
CA LEU A 127 -8.34 19.11 8.38
C LEU A 127 -7.47 19.65 7.23
N LEU A 128 -8.00 19.70 6.01
CA LEU A 128 -7.27 20.22 4.85
C LEU A 128 -6.91 21.69 5.02
N LEU A 129 -7.81 22.50 5.60
CA LEU A 129 -7.54 23.90 5.90
C LEU A 129 -6.37 24.11 6.87
N GLN A 130 -6.05 23.11 7.71
CA GLN A 130 -4.93 23.15 8.66
C GLN A 130 -3.67 22.43 8.11
N THR A 131 -3.75 21.78 6.96
CA THR A 131 -2.67 20.96 6.42
C THR A 131 -1.54 21.81 5.87
N LYS A 132 -0.31 21.57 6.33
CA LYS A 132 0.91 22.23 5.83
C LYS A 132 1.64 21.43 4.78
N VAL A 133 1.61 20.10 4.90
CA VAL A 133 2.26 19.19 3.97
C VAL A 133 1.41 17.96 3.68
N VAL A 134 1.42 17.54 2.41
CA VAL A 134 0.94 16.22 2.00
C VAL A 134 2.15 15.41 1.55
N ILE A 135 2.38 14.27 2.19
CA ILE A 135 3.42 13.31 1.81
C ILE A 135 2.71 12.13 1.15
N TRP A 136 2.94 11.94 -0.14
CA TRP A 136 2.28 10.93 -0.95
C TRP A 136 3.30 9.94 -1.47
N ASP A 137 3.25 8.70 -0.98
CA ASP A 137 4.17 7.64 -1.37
C ASP A 137 3.62 6.68 -2.45
N GLU A 138 4.54 6.06 -3.20
CA GLU A 138 4.30 5.16 -4.34
C GLU A 138 3.44 5.79 -5.47
N VAL A 139 3.65 7.08 -5.70
CA VAL A 139 2.93 7.90 -6.68
C VAL A 139 3.07 7.43 -8.13
N PRO A 140 4.18 6.82 -8.60
CA PRO A 140 4.28 6.31 -9.97
C PRO A 140 3.18 5.33 -10.37
N MET A 141 2.59 4.61 -9.41
CA MET A 141 1.47 3.70 -9.64
C MET A 141 0.12 4.42 -9.76
N GLN A 142 0.05 5.71 -9.39
CA GLN A 142 -1.18 6.48 -9.38
C GLN A 142 -1.50 7.05 -10.76
N HIS A 143 -2.73 6.84 -11.21
CA HIS A 143 -3.24 7.51 -12.41
C HIS A 143 -3.22 9.03 -12.21
N LYS A 144 -2.68 9.79 -13.17
CA LYS A 144 -2.55 11.26 -13.09
C LYS A 144 -3.87 11.98 -12.77
N ASN A 145 -4.98 11.53 -13.36
CA ASN A 145 -6.32 12.07 -13.09
C ASN A 145 -6.73 12.00 -11.61
N ALA A 146 -6.28 10.98 -10.88
CA ALA A 146 -6.55 10.89 -9.45
C ALA A 146 -5.80 12.01 -8.70
N ILE A 147 -4.54 12.26 -9.05
CA ILE A 147 -3.73 13.36 -8.50
C ILE A 147 -4.37 14.70 -8.86
N ASP A 148 -4.78 14.88 -10.12
CA ASP A 148 -5.47 16.07 -10.59
C ASP A 148 -6.79 16.33 -9.85
N SER A 149 -7.56 15.27 -9.57
CA SER A 149 -8.80 15.40 -8.81
C SER A 149 -8.56 15.89 -7.37
N VAL A 150 -7.44 15.48 -6.76
CA VAL A 150 -7.04 15.95 -5.43
C VAL A 150 -6.59 17.41 -5.49
N ASP A 151 -5.75 17.79 -6.47
CA ASP A 151 -5.36 19.19 -6.67
C ASP A 151 -6.58 20.10 -6.79
N ARG A 152 -7.56 19.73 -7.64
CA ARG A 152 -8.82 20.50 -7.78
C ARG A 152 -9.60 20.57 -6.48
N GLY A 153 -9.69 19.45 -5.75
CA GLY A 153 -10.37 19.41 -4.45
C GLY A 153 -9.70 20.34 -3.43
N PHE A 154 -8.37 20.39 -3.40
CA PHE A 154 -7.64 21.32 -2.54
C PHE A 154 -7.86 22.77 -2.94
N ARG A 155 -7.78 23.10 -4.24
CA ARG A 155 -8.05 24.47 -4.75
C ARG A 155 -9.44 24.96 -4.38
N ASP A 156 -10.44 24.09 -4.50
CA ASP A 156 -11.81 24.39 -4.10
C ASP A 156 -11.87 24.63 -2.58
N ILE A 157 -11.49 23.65 -1.75
CA ILE A 157 -11.58 23.76 -0.29
C ILE A 157 -10.80 24.95 0.28
N LEU A 158 -9.59 25.22 -0.23
CA LEU A 158 -8.71 26.30 0.23
C LEU A 158 -8.99 27.64 -0.46
N GLU A 159 -9.86 27.67 -1.47
CA GLU A 159 -10.23 28.84 -2.26
C GLU A 159 -9.01 29.58 -2.86
N LYS A 160 -8.07 28.80 -3.38
CA LYS A 160 -6.81 29.28 -3.95
C LYS A 160 -6.53 28.59 -5.27
N ASP A 161 -6.47 29.34 -6.37
CA ASP A 161 -6.15 28.80 -7.71
C ASP A 161 -4.64 28.66 -7.94
N VAL A 162 -3.99 27.92 -7.05
CA VAL A 162 -2.60 27.48 -7.16
C VAL A 162 -2.53 25.98 -6.89
N PRO A 163 -1.50 25.26 -7.36
CA PRO A 163 -1.38 23.83 -7.12
C PRO A 163 -1.63 23.46 -5.64
N PHE A 164 -2.53 22.49 -5.43
CA PHE A 164 -3.00 22.00 -4.13
C PHE A 164 -3.41 23.11 -3.15
N GLY A 165 -3.93 24.24 -3.65
CA GLY A 165 -4.30 25.39 -2.82
C GLY A 165 -3.13 26.00 -2.03
N GLY A 166 -1.89 25.79 -2.50
CA GLY A 166 -0.67 26.31 -1.89
C GLY A 166 -0.12 25.44 -0.76
N VAL A 167 -0.65 24.23 -0.56
CA VAL A 167 -0.09 23.25 0.38
C VAL A 167 1.15 22.63 -0.24
N THR A 168 2.23 22.48 0.54
CA THR A 168 3.44 21.79 0.09
C THR A 168 3.12 20.31 -0.15
N VAL A 169 3.50 19.77 -1.30
CA VAL A 169 3.27 18.36 -1.64
C VAL A 169 4.57 17.65 -1.93
N VAL A 170 4.81 16.55 -1.22
CA VAL A 170 5.96 15.67 -1.41
C VAL A 170 5.47 14.37 -2.01
N PHE A 171 5.79 14.15 -3.28
CA PHE A 171 5.59 12.88 -3.96
C PHE A 171 6.80 11.98 -3.74
N GLY A 172 6.57 10.69 -3.55
CA GLY A 172 7.61 9.67 -3.38
C GLY A 172 7.38 8.49 -4.31
N GLY A 173 8.47 7.92 -4.80
CA GLY A 173 8.44 6.65 -5.53
C GLY A 173 9.63 6.44 -6.45
N ASP A 174 9.53 5.40 -7.27
CA ASP A 174 10.50 5.07 -8.31
C ASP A 174 9.78 4.80 -9.63
N PHE A 175 10.09 5.54 -10.69
CA PHE A 175 9.48 5.33 -12.01
C PHE A 175 9.96 4.04 -12.72
N ARG A 176 10.94 3.34 -12.15
CA ARG A 176 11.34 2.00 -12.58
C ARG A 176 10.43 0.89 -12.04
N GLN A 177 9.53 1.21 -11.11
CA GLN A 177 8.52 0.29 -10.61
C GLN A 177 7.29 0.27 -11.54
N THR A 178 6.19 -0.28 -11.06
CA THR A 178 4.94 -0.43 -11.82
C THR A 178 4.31 0.92 -12.16
N LEU A 179 3.87 1.04 -13.42
CA LEU A 179 3.06 2.16 -13.92
C LEU A 179 1.60 2.06 -13.46
N PRO A 180 0.77 3.11 -13.68
CA PRO A 180 -0.65 3.03 -13.37
C PRO A 180 -1.32 1.89 -14.15
N VAL A 181 -2.12 1.10 -13.43
CA VAL A 181 -2.86 -0.01 -14.00
C VAL A 181 -4.02 0.54 -14.83
N ILE A 182 -4.05 0.21 -16.11
CA ILE A 182 -5.20 0.42 -16.99
C ILE A 182 -5.68 -0.96 -17.41
N GLN A 183 -6.88 -1.35 -16.97
CA GLN A 183 -7.44 -2.65 -17.33
C GLN A 183 -7.51 -2.78 -18.85
N ARG A 184 -6.94 -3.86 -19.39
CA ARG A 184 -6.85 -4.14 -20.83
C ARG A 184 -6.16 -3.02 -21.64
N GLY A 185 -5.40 -2.16 -20.98
CA GLY A 185 -4.73 -1.03 -21.61
C GLY A 185 -3.43 -1.42 -22.31
N LEU A 186 -3.12 -0.70 -23.39
CA LEU A 186 -1.84 -0.79 -24.08
C LEU A 186 -0.75 -0.02 -23.33
N ARG A 187 0.52 -0.33 -23.63
CA ARG A 187 1.69 0.35 -23.06
C ARG A 187 1.62 1.87 -23.18
N GLN A 188 1.18 2.38 -24.33
CA GLN A 188 1.05 3.82 -24.59
C GLN A 188 0.01 4.46 -23.66
N GLN A 189 -1.09 3.76 -23.36
CA GLN A 189 -2.13 4.24 -22.46
C GLN A 189 -1.60 4.31 -21.03
N MET A 190 -0.87 3.28 -20.56
CA MET A 190 -0.24 3.28 -19.23
C MET A 190 0.75 4.44 -19.07
N ILE A 191 1.57 4.70 -20.11
CA ILE A 191 2.48 5.85 -20.13
C ILE A 191 1.70 7.17 -20.10
N ALA A 192 0.63 7.29 -20.90
CA ALA A 192 -0.21 8.49 -20.96
C ALA A 192 -0.92 8.79 -19.64
N ALA A 193 -1.20 7.77 -18.83
CA ALA A 193 -1.79 7.88 -17.51
C ALA A 193 -0.78 8.23 -16.40
N SER A 194 0.52 8.12 -16.65
CA SER A 194 1.56 8.39 -15.64
C SER A 194 1.62 9.86 -15.23
N LEU A 195 2.09 10.12 -14.00
CA LEU A 195 2.31 11.48 -13.49
C LEU A 195 3.20 12.33 -14.41
N LYS A 196 4.21 11.73 -15.06
CA LYS A 196 5.11 12.44 -15.99
C LYS A 196 4.41 12.97 -17.25
N ARG A 197 3.17 12.53 -17.51
CA ARG A 197 2.29 13.02 -18.60
C ARG A 197 1.13 13.85 -18.06
N GLY A 198 1.17 14.24 -16.79
CA GLY A 198 0.19 15.11 -16.13
C GLY A 198 0.61 16.58 -16.19
N ARG A 199 -0.38 17.47 -16.11
CA ARG A 199 -0.18 18.93 -16.20
C ARG A 199 0.67 19.53 -15.06
N LEU A 200 0.78 18.82 -13.94
CA LEU A 200 1.53 19.28 -12.78
C LEU A 200 3.03 18.98 -12.90
N TRP A 201 3.43 18.06 -13.79
CA TRP A 201 4.80 17.52 -13.82
C TRP A 201 5.88 18.60 -13.98
N ASP A 202 5.67 19.55 -14.88
CA ASP A 202 6.66 20.60 -15.18
C ASP A 202 6.88 21.59 -14.02
N GLN A 203 5.99 21.56 -13.01
CA GLN A 203 6.09 22.37 -11.79
C GLN A 203 6.68 21.58 -10.61
N ILE A 204 6.98 20.29 -10.79
CA ILE A 204 7.51 19.42 -9.74
C ILE A 204 9.04 19.44 -9.74
N GLN A 205 9.63 19.78 -8.61
CA GLN A 205 11.08 19.72 -8.39
C GLN A 205 11.47 18.30 -8.00
N VAL A 206 12.48 17.72 -8.66
CA VAL A 206 12.87 16.32 -8.43
C VAL A 206 14.17 16.23 -7.63
N HIS A 207 14.12 15.55 -6.49
CA HIS A 207 15.29 15.16 -5.70
C HIS A 207 15.56 13.67 -5.91
N TYR A 208 16.82 13.32 -6.17
CA TYR A 208 17.24 11.94 -6.35
C TYR A 208 17.96 11.44 -5.09
N LEU A 209 17.47 10.34 -4.51
CA LEU A 209 18.18 9.58 -3.48
C LEU A 209 18.80 8.35 -4.15
N VAL A 210 20.11 8.38 -4.35
CA VAL A 210 20.85 7.35 -5.08
C VAL A 210 21.68 6.47 -4.16
N GLN A 211 22.12 6.99 -3.00
CA GLN A 211 22.91 6.19 -2.06
C GLN A 211 22.04 5.12 -1.39
N ASN A 212 22.36 3.84 -1.62
CA ASN A 212 21.74 2.72 -0.92
C ASN A 212 22.25 2.68 0.53
N MET A 213 21.32 2.69 1.49
CA MET A 213 21.62 2.68 2.92
C MET A 213 21.13 1.39 3.61
N ARG A 214 20.49 0.49 2.86
CA ARG A 214 19.95 -0.77 3.39
C ARG A 214 20.97 -1.90 3.28
N LEU A 215 21.66 -1.95 2.15
CA LEU A 215 22.70 -2.96 1.91
C LEU A 215 24.02 -2.48 2.51
N ASP A 216 24.79 -3.41 3.06
CA ASP A 216 26.19 -3.13 3.35
C ASP A 216 26.96 -2.84 2.05
N GLN A 217 28.12 -2.19 2.18
CA GLN A 217 28.93 -1.77 1.05
C GLN A 217 29.90 -2.87 0.59
N THR A 218 29.48 -4.14 0.68
CA THR A 218 30.26 -5.25 0.14
C THR A 218 30.25 -5.20 -1.39
N PRO A 219 31.32 -5.65 -2.08
CA PRO A 219 31.37 -5.64 -3.54
C PRO A 219 30.18 -6.35 -4.19
N ASP A 220 29.75 -7.48 -3.62
CA ASP A 220 28.63 -8.27 -4.14
C ASP A 220 27.30 -7.53 -4.02
N ASN A 221 27.02 -6.88 -2.88
CA ASN A 221 25.80 -6.10 -2.71
C ASN A 221 25.77 -4.85 -3.58
N ILE A 222 26.92 -4.20 -3.79
CA ILE A 222 27.04 -3.06 -4.72
C ILE A 222 26.74 -3.53 -6.15
N ALA A 223 27.34 -4.65 -6.58
CA ALA A 223 27.13 -5.22 -7.90
C ALA A 223 25.67 -5.65 -8.11
N HIS A 224 25.06 -6.31 -7.11
CA HIS A 224 23.67 -6.71 -7.13
C HIS A 224 22.72 -5.50 -7.22
N ALA A 225 22.96 -4.46 -6.41
CA ALA A 225 22.18 -3.23 -6.46
C ALA A 225 22.27 -2.56 -7.82
N ALA A 226 23.47 -2.46 -8.40
CA ALA A 226 23.67 -1.90 -9.73
C ALA A 226 22.93 -2.71 -10.81
N TRP A 227 23.06 -4.03 -10.80
CA TRP A 227 22.35 -4.92 -11.71
C TRP A 227 20.83 -4.74 -11.62
N LEU A 228 20.27 -4.67 -10.40
CA LEU A 228 18.84 -4.46 -10.19
C LEU A 228 18.35 -3.12 -10.77
N LEU A 229 19.14 -2.06 -10.65
CA LEU A 229 18.80 -0.76 -11.23
C LEU A 229 18.82 -0.78 -12.76
N ASP A 230 19.76 -1.52 -13.35
CA ASP A 230 19.82 -1.70 -14.81
C ASP A 230 18.61 -2.49 -15.31
N VAL A 231 18.24 -3.58 -14.64
CA VAL A 231 17.02 -4.35 -14.95
C VAL A 231 15.79 -3.44 -14.90
N GLY A 232 15.63 -2.66 -13.83
CA GLY A 232 14.51 -1.72 -13.70
C GLY A 232 14.52 -0.59 -14.74
N ALA A 233 15.68 -0.25 -15.31
CA ALA A 233 15.82 0.70 -16.40
C ALA A 233 15.59 0.07 -17.80
N GLY A 234 15.28 -1.23 -17.86
CA GLY A 234 15.15 -1.98 -19.12
C GLY A 234 16.48 -2.19 -19.84
N LYS A 235 17.59 -2.15 -19.11
CA LYS A 235 18.93 -2.48 -19.62
C LYS A 235 19.26 -3.94 -19.32
N ASN A 236 20.32 -4.45 -19.96
CA ASN A 236 20.81 -5.82 -19.76
C ASN A 236 19.73 -6.90 -19.99
N LEU A 237 18.78 -6.62 -20.88
CA LEU A 237 17.76 -7.58 -21.30
C LEU A 237 18.34 -8.49 -22.39
N GLY A 238 18.08 -9.79 -22.24
CA GLY A 238 18.36 -10.79 -23.26
C GLY A 238 17.36 -10.74 -24.43
N PRO A 239 17.46 -11.69 -25.37
CA PRO A 239 16.51 -11.82 -26.47
C PRO A 239 15.05 -11.82 -25.98
N GLY A 240 14.20 -11.04 -26.64
CA GLY A 240 12.78 -10.95 -26.29
C GLY A 240 12.46 -10.14 -25.03
N GLU A 241 13.32 -9.19 -24.64
CA GLU A 241 13.15 -8.37 -23.42
C GLU A 241 13.14 -9.19 -22.13
N THR A 242 13.84 -10.33 -22.12
CA THR A 242 13.91 -11.24 -20.98
C THR A 242 15.03 -10.86 -20.01
N VAL A 243 14.77 -10.87 -18.71
CA VAL A 243 15.80 -10.62 -17.69
C VAL A 243 16.67 -11.87 -17.54
N GLN A 244 17.98 -11.71 -17.68
CA GLN A 244 18.94 -12.79 -17.42
C GLN A 244 19.29 -12.81 -15.93
N LEU A 245 18.85 -13.84 -15.21
CA LEU A 245 19.14 -14.02 -13.80
C LEU A 245 20.53 -14.65 -13.61
N PRO A 246 21.32 -14.21 -12.61
CA PRO A 246 22.52 -14.93 -12.19
C PRO A 246 22.21 -16.39 -11.82
N GLU A 247 23.11 -17.32 -12.15
CA GLU A 247 22.92 -18.76 -11.84
C GLU A 247 22.66 -19.00 -10.34
N THR A 248 23.28 -18.20 -9.47
CA THR A 248 23.10 -18.27 -8.01
C THR A 248 21.70 -17.87 -7.53
N MET A 249 20.87 -17.27 -8.38
CA MET A 249 19.48 -16.90 -8.08
C MET A 249 18.46 -17.90 -8.64
N ILE A 250 18.92 -18.92 -9.35
CA ILE A 250 18.06 -19.93 -9.97
C ILE A 250 18.02 -21.15 -9.04
N CYS A 251 16.82 -21.67 -8.80
CA CYS A 251 16.68 -22.92 -8.04
C CYS A 251 17.19 -24.10 -8.87
N ASP A 252 17.95 -25.00 -8.24
CA ASP A 252 18.45 -26.23 -8.89
C ASP A 252 17.29 -27.08 -9.46
N ASP A 253 16.22 -27.22 -8.68
CA ASP A 253 14.93 -27.76 -9.13
C ASP A 253 14.03 -26.62 -9.63
N ASN A 254 13.97 -26.44 -10.94
CA ASN A 254 13.17 -25.42 -11.62
C ASN A 254 11.67 -25.77 -11.70
N SER A 255 11.11 -26.32 -10.62
CA SER A 255 9.69 -26.59 -10.46
C SER A 255 9.10 -25.75 -9.33
N VAL A 256 7.78 -25.56 -9.32
CA VAL A 256 7.08 -24.88 -8.21
C VAL A 256 7.31 -25.63 -6.90
N THR A 257 7.27 -26.96 -6.94
CA THR A 257 7.56 -27.82 -5.80
C THR A 257 8.99 -27.64 -5.28
N GLY A 258 9.96 -27.50 -6.19
CA GLY A 258 11.36 -27.18 -5.87
C GLY A 258 11.50 -25.84 -5.19
N LEU A 259 10.88 -24.80 -5.75
CA LEU A 259 10.85 -23.44 -5.18
C LEU A 259 10.21 -23.40 -3.79
N ILE A 260 9.09 -24.11 -3.58
CA ILE A 260 8.45 -24.20 -2.26
C ILE A 260 9.38 -24.89 -1.27
N SER A 261 10.04 -25.98 -1.68
CA SER A 261 10.93 -26.76 -0.80
C SER A 261 12.20 -25.97 -0.44
N SER A 262 12.76 -25.20 -1.37
CA SER A 262 13.93 -24.36 -1.14
C SER A 262 13.60 -23.15 -0.26
N THR A 263 12.43 -22.53 -0.49
CA THR A 263 12.00 -21.35 0.27
C THR A 263 11.53 -21.73 1.67
N TYR A 264 10.73 -22.80 1.79
CA TYR A 264 10.10 -23.26 3.02
C TYR A 264 10.54 -24.69 3.40
N PRO A 265 11.81 -24.87 3.81
CA PRO A 265 12.29 -26.17 4.28
C PRO A 265 11.58 -26.56 5.58
N HIS A 266 11.23 -27.83 5.74
CA HIS A 266 10.54 -28.38 6.94
C HIS A 266 9.19 -27.72 7.28
N ILE A 267 8.46 -27.22 6.28
CA ILE A 267 7.14 -26.58 6.50
C ILE A 267 6.06 -27.54 7.04
N ASP A 268 6.32 -28.84 7.00
CA ASP A 268 5.53 -29.92 7.61
C ASP A 268 5.61 -29.95 9.14
N HIS A 269 6.53 -29.20 9.74
CA HIS A 269 6.66 -29.03 11.19
C HIS A 269 6.09 -27.69 11.66
N HIS A 270 5.87 -27.56 12.98
CA HIS A 270 5.57 -26.27 13.56
C HIS A 270 6.80 -25.35 13.48
N GLN A 271 6.58 -24.15 12.93
CA GLN A 271 7.62 -23.14 12.74
C GLN A 271 7.37 -21.93 13.66
N ASP A 272 8.42 -21.17 13.93
CA ASP A 272 8.31 -19.90 14.65
C ASP A 272 7.80 -18.78 13.72
N ASP A 273 7.52 -17.61 14.29
CA ASP A 273 7.05 -16.49 13.49
C ASP A 273 8.12 -15.99 12.51
N GLN A 274 9.38 -16.01 12.94
CA GLN A 274 10.51 -15.52 12.16
C GLN A 274 10.69 -16.32 10.88
N TYR A 275 10.43 -17.62 10.93
CA TYR A 275 10.42 -18.50 9.78
C TYR A 275 9.55 -17.94 8.64
N TYR A 276 8.32 -17.53 8.94
CA TYR A 276 7.39 -16.97 7.95
C TYR A 276 7.69 -15.51 7.59
N LEU A 277 8.33 -14.76 8.49
CA LEU A 277 8.66 -13.35 8.24
C LEU A 277 9.81 -13.20 7.24
N ASP A 278 10.78 -14.11 7.26
CA ASP A 278 11.98 -14.10 6.42
C ASP A 278 11.78 -14.72 5.03
N ARG A 279 10.63 -15.33 4.78
CA ARG A 279 10.37 -16.15 3.58
C ARG A 279 9.13 -15.67 2.86
N THR A 280 9.23 -15.48 1.55
CA THR A 280 8.10 -15.10 0.71
C THR A 280 8.32 -15.59 -0.71
N ILE A 281 7.28 -16.16 -1.30
CA ILE A 281 7.23 -16.46 -2.74
C ILE A 281 6.36 -15.39 -3.40
N LEU A 282 6.89 -14.79 -4.47
CA LEU A 282 6.18 -13.80 -5.28
C LEU A 282 5.88 -14.39 -6.65
N SER A 283 4.69 -14.11 -7.18
CA SER A 283 4.34 -14.43 -8.57
C SER A 283 3.66 -13.25 -9.24
N GLY A 284 3.77 -13.18 -10.57
CA GLY A 284 3.19 -12.12 -11.39
C GLY A 284 1.66 -12.22 -11.53
N LYS A 285 1.05 -13.35 -11.18
CA LYS A 285 -0.41 -13.57 -11.27
C LYS A 285 -0.98 -14.08 -9.97
N ASN A 286 -2.17 -13.59 -9.61
CA ASN A 286 -2.90 -14.06 -8.43
C ASN A 286 -3.28 -15.54 -8.52
N SER A 287 -3.57 -16.06 -9.72
CA SER A 287 -3.85 -17.50 -9.93
C SER A 287 -2.70 -18.37 -9.47
N ASP A 288 -1.48 -17.99 -9.86
CA ASP A 288 -0.27 -18.74 -9.53
C ASP A 288 0.01 -18.64 -8.02
N VAL A 289 -0.27 -17.48 -7.40
CA VAL A 289 -0.20 -17.30 -5.94
C VAL A 289 -1.21 -18.20 -5.22
N GLU A 290 -2.44 -18.33 -5.74
CA GLU A 290 -3.47 -19.22 -5.18
C GLU A 290 -3.05 -20.70 -5.25
N ASP A 291 -2.49 -21.14 -6.38
CA ASP A 291 -2.01 -22.50 -6.57
C ASP A 291 -0.82 -22.82 -5.63
N ILE A 292 0.17 -21.92 -5.56
CA ILE A 292 1.32 -22.04 -4.67
C ILE A 292 0.87 -22.07 -3.21
N ASN A 293 -0.01 -21.16 -2.79
CA ASN A 293 -0.53 -21.13 -1.42
C ASN A 293 -1.28 -22.41 -1.07
N SER A 294 -2.01 -23.00 -2.03
CA SER A 294 -2.71 -24.26 -1.85
C SER A 294 -1.73 -25.43 -1.65
N GLU A 295 -0.67 -25.51 -2.45
CA GLU A 295 0.37 -26.53 -2.30
C GLU A 295 1.13 -26.38 -0.96
N VAL A 296 1.46 -25.14 -0.58
CA VAL A 296 2.07 -24.82 0.71
C VAL A 296 1.16 -25.25 1.87
N LEU A 297 -0.13 -24.90 1.82
CA LEU A 297 -1.10 -25.26 2.86
C LEU A 297 -1.24 -26.78 3.02
N GLN A 298 -1.19 -27.54 1.93
CA GLN A 298 -1.24 -29.00 1.98
C GLN A 298 -0.07 -29.59 2.77
N ARG A 299 1.12 -29.00 2.62
CA ARG A 299 2.34 -29.43 3.34
C ARG A 299 2.35 -29.04 4.82
N CYS A 300 1.69 -27.95 5.20
CA CYS A 300 1.61 -27.51 6.60
C CYS A 300 0.94 -28.57 7.51
N PRO A 301 1.38 -28.73 8.77
CA PRO A 301 0.74 -29.63 9.72
C PRO A 301 -0.65 -29.14 10.13
N GLY A 302 -1.44 -30.06 10.67
CA GLY A 302 -2.76 -29.77 11.24
C GLY A 302 -3.94 -30.06 10.30
N GLU A 303 -5.13 -30.06 10.89
CA GLU A 303 -6.39 -30.35 10.20
C GLU A 303 -6.83 -29.15 9.35
N GLU A 304 -7.08 -29.40 8.05
CA GLU A 304 -7.66 -28.40 7.16
C GLU A 304 -9.12 -28.14 7.49
N LYS A 305 -9.48 -26.87 7.62
CA LYS A 305 -10.86 -26.40 7.75
C LYS A 305 -11.24 -25.55 6.56
N ILE A 306 -12.34 -25.94 5.91
CA ILE A 306 -12.91 -25.24 4.76
C ILE A 306 -14.03 -24.31 5.23
N LEU A 307 -13.90 -23.03 4.93
CA LEU A 307 -14.83 -21.97 5.30
C LEU A 307 -15.50 -21.42 4.03
N GLN A 308 -16.76 -21.79 3.81
CA GLN A 308 -17.55 -21.28 2.67
C GLN A 308 -17.98 -19.84 2.91
N SER A 309 -17.99 -19.03 1.86
CA SER A 309 -18.54 -17.67 1.88
C SER A 309 -20.07 -17.68 1.80
N ALA A 310 -20.69 -16.53 2.06
CA ALA A 310 -22.08 -16.29 1.70
C ALA A 310 -22.11 -15.17 0.66
N ASP A 311 -22.44 -15.54 -0.57
CA ASP A 311 -22.38 -14.67 -1.75
C ASP A 311 -23.79 -14.26 -2.17
N SER A 312 -23.93 -13.02 -2.65
CA SER A 312 -25.17 -12.46 -3.16
C SER A 312 -24.89 -11.42 -4.23
N VAL A 313 -25.77 -11.31 -5.22
CA VAL A 313 -25.71 -10.24 -6.24
C VAL A 313 -26.20 -8.93 -5.64
N ILE A 314 -25.51 -7.84 -5.93
CA ILE A 314 -25.94 -6.49 -5.52
C ILE A 314 -26.90 -5.98 -6.59
N SER A 315 -28.11 -5.57 -6.20
CA SER A 315 -29.07 -4.92 -7.10
C SER A 315 -29.44 -3.54 -6.56
N ASP A 316 -29.38 -2.53 -7.42
CA ASP A 316 -29.75 -1.15 -7.06
C ASP A 316 -31.26 -0.99 -6.85
N ASP A 317 -32.07 -1.89 -7.39
CA ASP A 317 -33.54 -1.78 -7.40
C ASP A 317 -34.23 -2.35 -6.15
N GLY A 318 -33.48 -2.79 -5.13
CA GLY A 318 -34.05 -3.36 -3.90
C GLY A 318 -34.86 -4.65 -4.12
N ASN A 319 -34.78 -5.23 -5.33
CA ASN A 319 -35.59 -6.36 -5.74
C ASN A 319 -34.88 -7.68 -5.35
N PRO A 320 -35.42 -8.47 -4.39
CA PRO A 320 -34.77 -9.69 -3.89
C PRO A 320 -34.65 -10.82 -4.94
N ASN A 321 -35.30 -10.66 -6.10
CA ASN A 321 -35.39 -11.69 -7.13
C ASN A 321 -34.15 -11.79 -8.05
N GLY A 322 -33.15 -10.93 -7.91
CA GLY A 322 -31.86 -11.07 -8.62
C GLY A 322 -31.01 -12.26 -8.14
N LEU A 323 -31.31 -12.78 -6.94
CA LEU A 323 -30.63 -13.93 -6.31
C LEU A 323 -30.78 -15.25 -7.09
N GLY A 324 -31.78 -15.38 -7.98
CA GLY A 324 -32.06 -16.62 -8.72
C GLY A 324 -31.47 -16.70 -10.12
N LEU A 325 -30.77 -15.66 -10.61
CA LEU A 325 -30.29 -15.60 -12.00
C LEU A 325 -28.98 -16.35 -12.22
N TYR A 326 -28.20 -16.60 -11.16
CA TYR A 326 -26.86 -17.16 -11.27
C TYR A 326 -26.68 -18.32 -10.28
N PRO A 327 -26.13 -19.48 -10.74
CA PRO A 327 -25.76 -20.56 -9.85
C PRO A 327 -24.75 -20.11 -8.80
N MET A 328 -24.85 -20.63 -7.57
CA MET A 328 -23.90 -20.31 -6.49
C MET A 328 -22.48 -20.74 -6.84
N GLU A 329 -22.32 -21.82 -7.62
CA GLU A 329 -21.03 -22.28 -8.14
C GLU A 329 -20.37 -21.21 -9.01
N TYR A 330 -21.16 -20.52 -9.84
CA TYR A 330 -20.67 -19.42 -10.66
C TYR A 330 -20.27 -18.22 -9.81
N LEU A 331 -21.12 -17.79 -8.86
CA LEU A 331 -20.77 -16.69 -7.93
C LEU A 331 -19.51 -16.98 -7.11
N ASN A 332 -19.39 -18.22 -6.61
CA ASN A 332 -18.24 -18.68 -5.86
C ASN A 332 -16.97 -18.79 -6.72
N SER A 333 -17.09 -18.91 -8.04
CA SER A 333 -15.98 -18.89 -8.99
C SER A 333 -15.43 -17.48 -9.25
N LEU A 334 -16.21 -16.42 -8.99
CA LEU A 334 -15.78 -15.05 -9.25
C LEU A 334 -14.60 -14.67 -8.35
N ARG A 335 -13.62 -13.99 -8.96
CA ARG A 335 -12.36 -13.54 -8.36
C ARG A 335 -12.17 -12.07 -8.66
N ALA A 336 -11.78 -11.30 -7.65
CA ALA A 336 -11.46 -9.89 -7.80
C ALA A 336 -10.32 -9.51 -6.86
N SER A 337 -9.63 -8.42 -7.18
CA SER A 337 -8.60 -7.88 -6.28
C SER A 337 -9.22 -7.53 -4.92
N SER A 338 -8.57 -7.91 -3.82
CA SER A 338 -9.04 -7.67 -2.45
C SER A 338 -10.39 -8.32 -2.10
N LEU A 339 -10.80 -9.35 -2.86
CA LEU A 339 -11.93 -10.22 -2.54
C LEU A 339 -11.38 -11.60 -2.12
N PRO A 340 -11.63 -12.07 -0.88
CA PRO A 340 -11.17 -13.38 -0.45
C PRO A 340 -11.88 -14.50 -1.23
N LEU A 341 -11.27 -15.68 -1.21
CA LEU A 341 -11.82 -16.88 -1.83
C LEU A 341 -13.19 -17.25 -1.24
N ALA A 342 -14.11 -17.68 -2.10
CA ALA A 342 -15.39 -18.21 -1.66
C ALA A 342 -15.20 -19.45 -0.78
N LYS A 343 -14.34 -20.37 -1.24
CA LYS A 343 -13.88 -21.52 -0.47
C LYS A 343 -12.51 -21.20 0.14
N LEU A 344 -12.51 -20.78 1.40
CA LEU A 344 -11.29 -20.46 2.12
C LEU A 344 -10.83 -21.67 2.94
N ALA A 345 -9.75 -22.33 2.52
CA ALA A 345 -9.12 -23.42 3.27
C ALA A 345 -8.04 -22.86 4.21
N LEU A 346 -8.07 -23.26 5.48
CA LEU A 346 -7.11 -22.82 6.51
C LEU A 346 -6.73 -23.96 7.45
N LYS A 347 -5.54 -23.87 8.03
CA LYS A 347 -5.08 -24.73 9.14
C LYS A 347 -4.68 -23.85 10.33
N ILE A 348 -4.67 -24.41 11.54
CA ILE A 348 -4.10 -23.70 12.70
C ILE A 348 -2.58 -23.67 12.54
N GLY A 349 -1.96 -22.53 12.81
CA GLY A 349 -0.51 -22.32 12.73
C GLY A 349 -0.03 -21.69 11.42
N VAL A 350 -0.89 -21.53 10.40
CA VAL A 350 -0.48 -20.96 9.11
C VAL A 350 -0.52 -19.44 9.11
N PRO A 351 0.35 -18.78 8.34
CA PRO A 351 0.28 -17.35 8.12
C PRO A 351 -0.89 -16.97 7.21
N VAL A 352 -1.53 -15.86 7.52
CA VAL A 352 -2.57 -15.21 6.71
C VAL A 352 -2.30 -13.71 6.64
N MET A 353 -2.79 -13.05 5.59
CA MET A 353 -2.63 -11.61 5.40
C MET A 353 -4.00 -10.94 5.36
N LEU A 354 -4.19 -9.89 6.15
CA LEU A 354 -5.46 -9.15 6.14
C LEU A 354 -5.62 -8.37 4.84
N LEU A 355 -6.77 -8.49 4.17
CA LEU A 355 -7.07 -7.84 2.88
C LEU A 355 -7.76 -6.47 3.01
N ARG A 356 -8.20 -6.10 4.22
CA ARG A 356 -8.98 -4.88 4.48
C ARG A 356 -8.54 -4.17 5.75
N ASN A 357 -8.72 -2.85 5.76
CA ASN A 357 -8.57 -2.08 6.98
C ASN A 357 -9.77 -2.34 7.90
N LEU A 358 -9.51 -2.91 9.09
CA LEU A 358 -10.53 -3.15 10.11
C LEU A 358 -10.39 -2.16 11.26
N ASP A 359 -9.18 -2.03 11.80
CA ASP A 359 -8.87 -1.10 12.89
C ASP A 359 -7.37 -0.77 12.86
N THR A 360 -7.03 0.35 12.21
CA THR A 360 -5.65 0.81 12.07
C THR A 360 -5.00 1.16 13.40
N THR A 361 -5.79 1.53 14.42
CA THR A 361 -5.27 1.88 15.75
C THR A 361 -4.76 0.66 16.52
N LYS A 362 -5.16 -0.54 16.10
CA LYS A 362 -4.73 -1.84 16.66
C LYS A 362 -3.85 -2.63 15.69
N GLY A 363 -3.34 -1.99 14.65
CA GLY A 363 -2.51 -2.65 13.63
C GLY A 363 -3.27 -3.60 12.69
N LEU A 364 -4.62 -3.53 12.64
CA LEU A 364 -5.45 -4.35 11.75
C LEU A 364 -5.75 -3.61 10.44
N CYS A 365 -4.77 -3.67 9.55
CA CYS A 365 -4.78 -2.98 8.28
C CYS A 365 -4.45 -3.90 7.11
N ASN A 366 -4.78 -3.49 5.89
CA ASN A 366 -4.51 -4.28 4.69
C ASN A 366 -3.00 -4.54 4.55
N GLY A 367 -2.60 -5.81 4.53
CA GLY A 367 -1.20 -6.25 4.54
C GLY A 367 -0.71 -6.80 5.88
N THR A 368 -1.46 -6.63 6.97
CA THR A 368 -1.06 -7.18 8.28
C THR A 368 -0.99 -8.71 8.21
N ARG A 369 0.22 -9.25 8.40
CA ARG A 369 0.46 -10.70 8.50
C ARG A 369 0.21 -11.19 9.92
N MET A 370 -0.49 -12.32 10.01
CA MET A 370 -0.89 -12.92 11.27
C MET A 370 -0.80 -14.44 11.20
N ILE A 371 -0.64 -15.10 12.35
CA ILE A 371 -0.74 -16.56 12.46
C ILE A 371 -2.15 -16.92 12.95
N VAL A 372 -2.80 -17.87 12.27
CA VAL A 372 -4.10 -18.40 12.69
C VAL A 372 -3.89 -19.27 13.94
N THR A 373 -4.47 -18.87 15.07
CA THR A 373 -4.37 -19.64 16.32
C THR A 373 -5.61 -20.50 16.56
N HIS A 374 -6.80 -20.02 16.17
CA HIS A 374 -8.04 -20.78 16.28
C HIS A 374 -8.98 -20.42 15.13
N ILE A 375 -9.70 -21.43 14.62
CA ILE A 375 -10.66 -21.30 13.54
C ILE A 375 -12.05 -21.65 14.08
N SER A 376 -12.97 -20.69 14.03
CA SER A 376 -14.40 -20.85 14.31
C SER A 376 -15.24 -20.40 13.12
N THR A 377 -16.52 -20.77 13.09
CA THR A 377 -17.43 -20.50 11.97
C THR A 377 -17.59 -19.00 11.69
N ARG A 378 -17.56 -18.16 12.73
CA ARG A 378 -17.86 -16.71 12.62
C ARG A 378 -16.66 -15.79 12.85
N VAL A 379 -15.62 -16.28 13.52
CA VAL A 379 -14.45 -15.50 13.95
C VAL A 379 -13.19 -16.34 13.81
N LEU A 380 -12.13 -15.77 13.25
CA LEU A 380 -10.77 -16.30 13.36
C LEU A 380 -10.07 -15.62 14.53
N ARG A 381 -9.37 -16.39 15.35
CA ARG A 381 -8.44 -15.84 16.34
C ARG A 381 -7.05 -15.89 15.76
N CYS A 382 -6.44 -14.74 15.55
CA CYS A 382 -5.12 -14.63 14.96
C CYS A 382 -4.15 -13.93 15.92
N ARG A 383 -2.86 -14.12 15.70
CA ARG A 383 -1.79 -13.40 16.41
C ARG A 383 -0.99 -12.59 15.40
N ILE A 384 -0.82 -11.29 15.64
CA ILE A 384 -0.08 -10.41 14.74
C ILE A 384 1.41 -10.78 14.79
N ILE A 385 2.03 -10.96 13.63
CA ILE A 385 3.47 -11.25 13.51
C ILE A 385 4.25 -10.18 12.76
N SER A 386 3.57 -9.24 12.09
CA SER A 386 4.21 -8.18 11.32
C SER A 386 3.64 -6.79 11.64
N GLY A 387 4.37 -5.75 11.25
CA GLY A 387 3.95 -4.36 11.38
C GLY A 387 4.74 -3.64 12.46
N ASP A 388 4.15 -2.60 13.05
CA ASP A 388 4.72 -1.88 14.17
C ASP A 388 4.98 -2.84 15.35
N ALA A 389 6.19 -2.78 15.91
CA ALA A 389 6.62 -3.64 17.02
C ALA A 389 5.66 -3.59 18.22
N LYS A 390 4.94 -2.49 18.41
CA LYS A 390 3.94 -2.37 19.48
C LYS A 390 2.74 -3.32 19.33
N PHE A 391 2.45 -3.78 18.12
CA PHE A 391 1.32 -4.69 17.86
C PHE A 391 1.75 -6.15 17.72
N ALA A 392 3.04 -6.41 17.50
CA ALA A 392 3.57 -7.77 17.37
C ALA A 392 3.23 -8.62 18.60
N GLY A 393 2.80 -9.86 18.38
CA GLY A 393 2.36 -10.78 19.43
C GLY A 393 0.92 -10.56 19.91
N SER A 394 0.25 -9.47 19.54
CA SER A 394 -1.13 -9.20 19.96
C SER A 394 -2.12 -10.21 19.40
N ILE A 395 -3.04 -10.67 20.24
CA ILE A 395 -4.16 -11.53 19.84
C ILE A 395 -5.31 -10.68 19.34
N VAL A 396 -5.82 -11.03 18.16
CA VAL A 396 -6.89 -10.32 17.47
C VAL A 396 -7.97 -11.27 17.00
N LEU A 397 -9.19 -10.74 16.86
CA LEU A 397 -10.36 -11.47 16.39
C LEU A 397 -10.79 -10.89 15.03
N ILE A 398 -10.76 -11.73 14.01
CA ILE A 398 -11.10 -11.35 12.64
C ILE A 398 -12.49 -11.91 12.32
N PRO A 399 -13.53 -11.06 12.23
CA PRO A 399 -14.87 -11.49 11.87
C PRO A 399 -15.02 -11.64 10.35
N ARG A 400 -16.08 -12.35 9.93
CA ARG A 400 -16.55 -12.28 8.54
C ARG A 400 -17.20 -10.92 8.28
N ILE A 401 -16.82 -10.27 7.19
CA ILE A 401 -17.38 -8.99 6.75
C ILE A 401 -18.00 -9.12 5.37
N ASN A 402 -18.92 -8.21 5.02
CA ASN A 402 -19.41 -8.08 3.66
C ASN A 402 -18.40 -7.27 2.84
N MET A 403 -18.05 -7.76 1.67
CA MET A 403 -17.22 -7.08 0.69
C MET A 403 -18.00 -6.99 -0.61
N ASP A 404 -18.21 -5.75 -1.04
CA ASP A 404 -18.95 -5.43 -2.25
C ASP A 404 -17.95 -5.15 -3.37
N VAL A 405 -18.14 -5.78 -4.52
CA VAL A 405 -17.33 -5.64 -5.72
C VAL A 405 -18.25 -5.20 -6.85
N SER A 406 -17.82 -4.18 -7.58
CA SER A 406 -18.63 -3.55 -8.63
C SER A 406 -18.52 -4.27 -9.97
N GLU A 407 -19.35 -3.85 -10.93
CA GLU A 407 -19.31 -4.33 -12.33
C GLU A 407 -18.02 -3.94 -13.08
N GLU A 408 -17.23 -2.98 -12.55
CA GLU A 408 -15.95 -2.61 -13.15
C GLU A 408 -14.86 -3.67 -12.92
N ASP A 409 -15.00 -4.45 -11.84
CA ASP A 409 -14.04 -5.48 -11.44
C ASP A 409 -14.54 -6.90 -11.77
N LEU A 410 -15.86 -7.09 -11.82
CA LEU A 410 -16.50 -8.38 -12.06
C LEU A 410 -17.61 -8.26 -13.12
N PRO A 411 -17.92 -9.33 -13.86
CA PRO A 411 -19.04 -9.32 -14.81
C PRO A 411 -20.41 -9.03 -14.18
N ILE A 412 -20.52 -9.17 -12.85
CA ILE A 412 -21.73 -8.99 -12.06
C ILE A 412 -21.32 -8.37 -10.72
N PRO A 413 -22.08 -7.40 -10.19
CA PRO A 413 -21.76 -6.81 -8.91
C PRO A 413 -22.08 -7.81 -7.79
N LEU A 414 -21.08 -8.10 -6.98
CA LEU A 414 -21.08 -9.21 -6.03
C LEU A 414 -20.84 -8.70 -4.61
N ARG A 415 -21.68 -9.13 -3.67
CA ARG A 415 -21.43 -9.03 -2.23
C ARG A 415 -21.03 -10.40 -1.70
N ARG A 416 -19.79 -10.51 -1.21
CA ARG A 416 -19.26 -11.72 -0.56
C ARG A 416 -19.09 -11.49 0.94
N ARG A 417 -19.70 -12.35 1.75
CA ARG A 417 -19.46 -12.39 3.20
C ARG A 417 -18.46 -13.48 3.56
N GLN A 418 -17.23 -13.07 3.88
CA GLN A 418 -16.13 -13.96 4.22
C GLN A 418 -15.14 -13.29 5.19
N PHE A 419 -14.22 -14.05 5.77
CA PHE A 419 -13.05 -13.49 6.44
C PHE A 419 -12.20 -12.69 5.43
N PRO A 420 -11.80 -11.45 5.74
CA PRO A 420 -11.01 -10.62 4.85
C PRO A 420 -9.52 -11.00 4.92
N VAL A 421 -9.20 -12.28 4.69
CA VAL A 421 -7.84 -12.85 4.76
C VAL A 421 -7.51 -13.70 3.54
#